data_AF-A0AAE3LWY7-F1
#
_entry.id   AF-A0AAE3LWY7-F1
#
_cell.length_a   1.000
_cell.length_b   1.000
_cell.length_c   1.000
_cell.angle_alpha   90.00
_cell.angle_beta   90.00
_cell.angle_gamma   90.00
#
_symmetry.space_group_name_H-M   'P 1'
#
loop_
_entity.id
_entity.type
_entity.pdbx_description
1 polymer ?
#
loop_
_entity_poly.entity_id
_entity_poly.type
_entity_poly.pdbx_seq_one_letter_code
_entity_poly.pdbx_strand_id
1 'polypeptide(L)'
;MTETPNDTLRYKVGRRFFIYAPPLKGVRPSKRKPPNPPYRNAPTWKCSVYYYWWEYLRRHEGYSQCCAKGGKGKYAALYADFGDVHAHDDFWRWWSKEQHSELFCEPTARQIKVWDGSSRFKPTLSSDTLTIELPLEVRTAHLLSHIRKVLKDYDARAKAAKRISRAKYPVATKPVLTSLHQHLVVWDAQQANPKLKLHELYDLVHVEAGLYVSESVEG
;
A
#
# COMPACT_ATOMS: atom_id res chain seq x y z
N MET A 1 4.12 11.16 -20.44
CA MET A 1 4.52 11.62 -19.10
C MET A 1 3.66 12.80 -18.75
N THR A 2 2.47 12.55 -18.21
CA THR A 2 1.64 13.61 -17.63
C THR A 2 2.01 13.65 -16.16
N GLU A 3 2.93 14.53 -15.79
CA GLU A 3 2.99 14.99 -14.40
C GLU A 3 1.59 15.51 -14.08
N THR A 4 0.83 14.74 -13.29
CA THR A 4 -0.38 15.28 -12.68
C THR A 4 0.04 16.55 -11.93
N PRO A 5 -0.58 17.72 -12.18
CA PRO A 5 -0.18 19.03 -11.64
C PRO A 5 -0.07 19.15 -10.11
N ASN A 6 -0.26 18.05 -9.38
CA ASN A 6 -0.47 17.99 -7.95
C ASN A 6 0.70 17.35 -7.17
N ASP A 7 1.76 16.85 -7.84
CA ASP A 7 2.86 16.18 -7.12
C ASP A 7 3.80 17.17 -6.40
N THR A 8 4.00 18.37 -6.96
CA THR A 8 4.87 19.42 -6.42
C THR A 8 4.27 20.19 -5.25
N LEU A 9 2.95 20.11 -5.03
CA LEU A 9 2.24 20.81 -3.94
C LEU A 9 1.69 19.89 -2.86
N ARG A 10 2.13 18.62 -2.82
CA ARG A 10 1.66 17.61 -1.83
C ARG A 10 1.89 18.02 -0.37
N TYR A 11 2.78 18.97 -0.09
CA TYR A 11 3.04 19.49 1.26
C TYR A 11 1.94 20.44 1.76
N LYS A 12 1.12 20.99 0.86
CA LYS A 12 0.00 21.90 1.19
C LYS A 12 -1.31 21.18 1.52
N VAL A 13 -1.39 19.89 1.27
CA VAL A 13 -2.62 19.08 1.46
C VAL A 13 -2.43 18.03 2.55
N GLY A 14 -3.50 17.68 3.24
CA GLY A 14 -3.50 16.64 4.26
C GLY A 14 -2.93 17.07 5.62
N ARG A 15 -2.60 16.08 6.45
CA ARG A 15 -2.09 16.34 7.80
C ARG A 15 -0.58 16.63 7.74
N ARG A 16 -0.17 17.78 8.30
CA ARG A 16 1.24 18.18 8.39
C ARG A 16 2.11 17.09 9.04
N PHE A 17 3.10 16.59 8.31
CA PHE A 17 4.10 15.64 8.78
C PHE A 17 5.46 16.35 8.83
N PHE A 18 6.26 16.06 9.85
CA PHE A 18 7.57 16.68 10.07
C PHE A 18 8.54 15.55 10.45
N ILE A 19 9.76 15.56 9.91
CA ILE A 19 10.75 14.54 10.28
C ILE A 19 11.13 14.66 11.76
N TYR A 20 11.38 15.89 12.23
CA TYR A 20 11.65 16.19 13.62
C TYR A 20 10.39 16.64 14.34
N ALA A 21 10.36 16.51 15.67
CA ALA A 21 9.24 17.02 16.46
C ALA A 21 9.14 18.55 16.26
N PRO A 22 8.00 19.06 15.73
CA PRO A 22 7.83 20.50 15.61
C PRO A 22 7.61 21.12 17.00
N PRO A 23 7.96 22.40 17.19
CA PRO A 23 7.69 23.09 18.43
C PRO A 23 6.17 23.33 18.51
N LEU A 24 5.57 23.09 19.68
CA LEU A 24 4.13 23.29 19.92
C LEU A 24 3.92 24.33 21.04
N LYS A 25 3.03 25.30 20.81
CA LYS A 25 2.64 26.34 21.78
C LYS A 25 1.20 26.10 22.23
N GLY A 26 0.97 25.90 23.53
CA GLY A 26 -0.39 25.74 24.09
C GLY A 26 -1.14 24.48 23.63
N VAL A 27 -0.46 23.52 23.01
CA VAL A 27 -1.05 22.27 22.50
C VAL A 27 -0.31 21.08 23.13
N ARG A 28 -1.01 19.93 23.21
CA ARG A 28 -0.43 18.66 23.65
C ARG A 28 0.90 18.38 22.92
N PRO A 29 1.98 18.02 23.64
CA PRO A 29 3.26 17.67 23.04
C PRO A 29 3.15 16.60 21.94
N SER A 30 4.02 16.70 20.93
CA SER A 30 4.10 15.73 19.86
C SER A 30 4.41 14.33 20.42
N LYS A 31 3.80 13.30 19.85
CA LYS A 31 4.18 11.90 20.15
C LYS A 31 5.55 11.51 19.59
N ARG A 32 6.15 12.35 18.72
CA ARG A 32 7.50 12.12 18.19
C ARG A 32 8.53 12.42 19.27
N LYS A 33 9.61 11.63 19.30
CA LYS A 33 10.77 11.92 20.14
C LYS A 33 11.39 13.25 19.67
N PRO A 34 11.46 14.28 20.52
CA PRO A 34 12.15 15.51 20.17
C PRO A 34 13.65 15.26 20.01
N PRO A 35 14.35 16.12 19.27
CA PRO A 35 15.80 16.20 19.36
C PRO A 35 16.26 16.31 20.83
N ASN A 36 17.48 15.86 21.11
CA ASN A 36 18.05 16.03 22.44
C ASN A 36 18.04 17.54 22.81
N PRO A 37 17.62 17.90 24.03
CA PRO A 37 17.64 19.29 24.45
C PRO A 37 19.05 19.88 24.30
N PRO A 38 19.17 21.13 23.82
CA PRO A 38 20.46 21.79 23.62
C PRO A 38 21.20 22.05 24.94
N TYR A 39 20.47 22.19 26.05
CA TYR A 39 20.99 22.38 27.40
C TYR A 39 19.93 21.97 28.44
N ARG A 40 20.34 21.85 29.71
CA ARG A 40 19.46 21.47 30.83
C ARG A 40 18.30 22.46 30.98
N ASN A 41 17.07 21.96 31.07
CA ASN A 41 15.85 22.76 31.20
C ASN A 41 15.62 23.75 30.03
N ALA A 42 16.13 23.43 28.83
CA ALA A 42 15.83 24.24 27.66
C ALA A 42 14.30 24.31 27.44
N PRO A 43 13.77 25.52 27.13
CA PRO A 43 12.35 25.65 26.83
C PRO A 43 12.00 24.83 25.59
N THR A 44 10.77 24.30 25.55
CA THR A 44 10.33 23.32 24.54
C THR A 44 10.51 23.78 23.10
N TRP A 45 10.41 25.08 22.82
CA TRP A 45 10.63 25.64 21.49
C TRP A 45 12.10 25.64 21.06
N LYS A 46 13.06 25.73 21.99
CA LYS A 46 14.49 25.52 21.69
C LYS A 46 14.84 24.05 21.50
N CYS A 47 13.99 23.12 21.90
CA CYS A 47 14.13 21.70 21.58
C CYS A 47 13.61 21.39 20.16
N SER A 48 13.80 22.32 19.22
CA SER A 48 13.34 22.20 17.84
C SER A 48 14.40 22.69 16.86
N VAL A 49 14.73 21.86 15.88
CA VAL A 49 15.62 22.21 14.76
C VAL A 49 15.08 23.41 13.97
N TYR A 50 13.76 23.55 13.88
CA TYR A 50 13.11 24.61 13.11
C TYR A 50 13.25 25.99 13.75
N TYR A 51 13.29 26.05 15.08
CA TYR A 51 13.64 27.28 15.79
C TYR A 51 15.07 27.72 15.44
N TYR A 52 16.02 26.78 15.45
CA TYR A 52 17.40 27.09 15.12
C TYR A 52 17.58 27.54 13.66
N TRP A 53 16.83 26.99 12.72
CA TRP A 53 16.78 27.50 11.35
C TRP A 53 16.41 28.99 11.30
N TRP A 54 15.31 29.37 11.95
CA TRP A 54 14.87 30.76 12.03
C TRP A 54 15.91 31.66 12.72
N GLU A 55 16.48 31.17 13.82
CA GLU A 55 17.40 31.92 14.68
C GLU A 55 18.79 32.15 14.05
N TYR A 56 19.29 31.17 13.29
CA TYR A 56 20.50 31.34 12.48
C TYR A 56 20.25 32.26 11.30
N LEU A 57 19.09 32.15 10.65
CA LEU A 57 18.74 33.01 9.51
C LEU A 57 18.66 34.48 9.93
N ARG A 58 18.12 34.78 11.13
CA ARG A 58 18.16 36.12 11.74
C ARG A 58 19.57 36.66 12.00
N ARG A 59 20.57 35.80 12.23
CA ARG A 59 21.97 36.25 12.46
C ARG A 59 22.79 36.32 11.18
N HIS A 60 22.26 35.81 10.07
CA HIS A 60 22.97 35.78 8.81
C HIS A 60 22.97 37.17 8.17
N GLU A 61 24.11 37.87 8.18
CA GLU A 61 24.25 39.25 7.69
C GLU A 61 23.71 39.44 6.27
N GLY A 62 24.04 38.53 5.35
CA GLY A 62 23.56 38.63 3.97
C GLY A 62 22.04 38.49 3.82
N TYR A 63 21.38 37.77 4.75
CA TYR A 63 19.93 37.58 4.71
C TYR A 63 19.24 38.79 5.34
N SER A 64 19.80 39.31 6.45
CA SER A 64 19.38 40.57 7.06
C SER A 64 19.42 41.73 6.04
N GLN A 65 20.50 41.85 5.26
CA GLN A 65 20.58 42.84 4.18
C GLN A 65 19.54 42.60 3.07
N CYS A 66 19.24 41.34 2.75
CA CYS A 66 18.21 41.00 1.77
C CYS A 66 16.81 41.41 2.27
N CYS A 67 16.52 41.16 3.55
CA CYS A 67 15.29 41.59 4.21
C CYS A 67 15.14 43.12 4.17
N ALA A 68 16.20 43.85 4.54
CA ALA A 68 16.22 45.32 4.49
C ALA A 68 15.99 45.89 3.08
N LYS A 69 16.34 45.13 2.03
CA LYS A 69 16.11 45.50 0.62
C LYS A 69 14.79 44.97 0.06
N GLY A 70 13.89 44.49 0.92
CA GLY A 70 12.59 43.94 0.51
C GLY A 70 12.71 42.68 -0.35
N GLY A 71 13.66 41.80 -0.03
CA GLY A 71 13.84 40.52 -0.73
C GLY A 71 14.68 40.58 -2.00
N LYS A 72 15.42 41.67 -2.23
CA LYS A 72 16.30 41.80 -3.40
C LYS A 72 17.72 41.33 -3.08
N GLY A 73 18.39 40.78 -4.09
CA GLY A 73 19.81 40.38 -4.03
C GLY A 73 20.01 38.86 -3.95
N LYS A 74 21.17 38.45 -3.44
CA LYS A 74 21.65 37.05 -3.48
C LYS A 74 20.69 36.03 -2.83
N TYR A 75 19.91 36.46 -1.84
CA TYR A 75 19.01 35.59 -1.07
C TYR A 75 17.52 35.77 -1.44
N ALA A 76 17.22 36.38 -2.60
CA ALA A 76 15.84 36.66 -3.02
C ALA A 76 14.94 35.42 -3.06
N ALA A 77 15.46 34.28 -3.54
CA ALA A 77 14.70 33.02 -3.57
C ALA A 77 14.35 32.55 -2.15
N LEU A 78 15.33 32.58 -1.22
CA LEU A 78 15.08 32.20 0.17
C LEU A 78 14.09 33.17 0.85
N TYR A 79 14.18 34.47 0.54
CA TYR A 79 13.23 35.46 1.03
C TYR A 79 11.80 35.23 0.52
N ALA A 80 11.64 34.78 -0.73
CA ALA A 80 10.32 34.44 -1.27
C ALA A 80 9.64 33.31 -0.48
N ASP A 81 10.43 32.39 0.09
CA ASP A 81 9.93 31.29 0.91
C ASP A 81 9.79 31.68 2.39
N PHE A 82 10.83 32.27 2.99
CA PHE A 82 10.94 32.49 4.44
C PHE A 82 10.44 33.87 4.91
N GLY A 83 10.25 34.81 3.98
CA GLY A 83 9.84 36.18 4.26
C GLY A 83 10.87 36.96 5.08
N ASP A 84 10.41 38.10 5.59
CA ASP A 84 11.21 38.92 6.51
C ASP A 84 11.18 38.33 7.92
N VAL A 85 12.20 37.52 8.25
CA VAL A 85 12.36 36.93 9.58
C VAL A 85 12.60 37.96 10.68
N HIS A 86 12.90 39.22 10.36
CA HIS A 86 13.14 40.31 11.31
C HIS A 86 11.90 41.17 11.58
N ALA A 87 10.82 41.01 10.81
CA ALA A 87 9.60 41.80 10.96
C ALA A 87 9.03 41.76 12.39
N HIS A 88 9.22 40.64 13.09
CA HIS A 88 8.78 40.43 14.46
C HIS A 88 9.85 39.70 15.29
N ASP A 89 9.91 39.99 16.59
CA ASP A 89 10.75 39.24 17.55
C ASP A 89 9.96 38.12 18.23
N ASP A 90 9.11 37.43 17.46
CA ASP A 90 8.32 36.29 17.93
C ASP A 90 8.38 35.14 16.92
N PHE A 91 9.15 34.10 17.27
CA PHE A 91 9.25 32.88 16.50
C PHE A 91 7.86 32.28 16.16
N TRP A 92 6.88 32.37 17.06
CA TRP A 92 5.57 31.77 16.84
C TRP A 92 4.72 32.50 15.83
N ARG A 93 4.93 33.81 15.69
CA ARG A 93 4.28 34.61 14.66
C ARG A 93 4.76 34.16 13.28
N TRP A 94 6.08 34.07 13.11
CA TRP A 94 6.68 33.54 11.89
C TRP A 94 6.29 32.09 11.62
N TRP A 95 6.44 31.21 12.61
CA TRP A 95 6.22 29.76 12.47
C TRP A 95 4.76 29.39 12.19
N SER A 96 3.81 29.89 13.00
CA SER A 96 2.43 29.43 12.98
C SER A 96 1.44 30.42 12.37
N LYS A 97 1.53 31.72 12.72
CA LYS A 97 0.56 32.71 12.22
C LYS A 97 0.78 33.02 10.74
N GLU A 98 2.03 33.13 10.34
CA GLU A 98 2.44 33.35 8.94
C GLU A 98 2.63 32.05 8.16
N GLN A 99 2.36 30.90 8.79
CA GLN A 99 2.31 29.57 8.16
C GLN A 99 3.65 29.07 7.59
N HIS A 100 4.79 29.68 7.93
CA HIS A 100 6.13 29.19 7.50
C HIS A 100 6.47 27.78 8.00
N SER A 101 5.72 27.22 8.96
CA SER A 101 5.80 25.79 9.29
C SER A 101 5.58 24.87 8.08
N GLU A 102 4.88 25.32 7.04
CA GLU A 102 4.63 24.53 5.81
C GLU A 102 5.90 24.27 5.00
N LEU A 103 6.90 25.15 5.10
CA LEU A 103 8.21 24.97 4.44
C LEU A 103 8.94 23.71 4.91
N PHE A 104 8.62 23.25 6.12
CA PHE A 104 9.24 22.09 6.75
C PHE A 104 8.32 20.88 6.82
N CYS A 105 7.13 20.96 6.21
CA CYS A 105 6.22 19.85 6.13
C CYS A 105 6.66 18.90 5.01
N GLU A 106 6.79 17.61 5.35
CA GLU A 106 6.98 16.60 4.30
C GLU A 106 5.73 16.54 3.43
N PRO A 107 5.89 16.40 2.11
CA PRO A 107 4.77 16.23 1.22
C PRO A 107 3.97 14.98 1.60
N THR A 108 2.64 15.05 1.44
CA THR A 108 1.77 13.88 1.61
C THR A 108 2.34 12.69 0.84
N ALA A 109 2.46 11.54 1.49
CA ALA A 109 2.98 10.31 0.90
C ALA A 109 2.42 10.02 -0.50
N ARG A 110 3.29 9.60 -1.43
CA ARG A 110 2.85 9.13 -2.75
C ARG A 110 1.95 7.89 -2.60
N GLN A 111 1.02 7.73 -3.53
CA GLN A 111 0.14 6.56 -3.58
C GLN A 111 0.81 5.39 -4.33
N ILE A 112 0.39 4.17 -4.00
CA ILE A 112 0.80 2.96 -4.75
C ILE A 112 0.27 3.10 -6.18
N LYS A 113 1.15 2.84 -7.16
CA LYS A 113 0.76 2.79 -8.57
C LYS A 113 0.71 1.33 -9.01
N VAL A 114 -0.40 0.96 -9.66
CA VAL A 114 -0.50 -0.31 -10.38
C VAL A 114 0.01 -0.05 -11.80
N TRP A 115 0.90 -0.90 -12.30
CA TRP A 115 1.47 -0.75 -13.64
C TRP A 115 0.57 -1.42 -14.68
N ASP A 116 0.17 -0.70 -15.72
CA ASP A 116 -0.73 -1.15 -16.78
C ASP A 116 -0.11 -1.01 -18.18
N GLY A 117 0.99 -1.73 -18.44
CA GLY A 117 1.49 -1.99 -19.81
C GLY A 117 2.01 -0.79 -20.64
N SER A 118 1.82 0.45 -20.19
CA SER A 118 2.27 1.69 -20.84
C SER A 118 3.67 2.17 -20.38
N SER A 119 4.34 1.37 -19.55
CA SER A 119 5.62 1.67 -18.90
C SER A 119 6.84 1.14 -19.65
N ARG A 120 7.99 1.83 -19.52
CA ARG A 120 9.30 1.44 -20.10
C ARG A 120 9.84 0.08 -19.64
N PHE A 121 9.30 -0.45 -18.54
CA PHE A 121 9.58 -1.81 -18.07
C PHE A 121 8.63 -2.75 -18.80
N LYS A 122 9.14 -3.78 -19.50
CA LYS A 122 8.30 -4.88 -20.02
C LYS A 122 7.94 -5.76 -18.83
N PRO A 123 6.75 -5.63 -18.21
CA PRO A 123 6.36 -6.59 -17.19
C PRO A 123 6.26 -7.96 -17.88
N THR A 124 6.42 -9.04 -17.14
CA THR A 124 5.86 -10.32 -17.58
C THR A 124 4.34 -10.10 -17.60
N LEU A 125 3.80 -9.68 -18.75
CA LEU A 125 2.39 -9.31 -18.95
C LEU A 125 1.52 -10.57 -18.99
N SER A 126 1.69 -11.47 -18.02
CA SER A 126 0.79 -12.59 -17.86
C SER A 126 -0.52 -12.09 -17.23
N SER A 127 -1.64 -12.64 -17.69
CA SER A 127 -2.98 -12.30 -17.20
C SER A 127 -3.17 -12.62 -15.71
N ASP A 128 -2.22 -13.28 -15.07
CA ASP A 128 -2.21 -13.67 -13.66
C ASP A 128 -1.20 -12.91 -12.78
N THR A 129 -0.41 -11.98 -13.33
CA THR A 129 0.59 -11.20 -12.58
C THR A 129 0.18 -9.74 -12.41
N LEU A 130 0.24 -9.23 -11.16
CA LEU A 130 0.08 -7.81 -10.84
C LEU A 130 1.42 -7.21 -10.45
N THR A 131 1.83 -6.11 -11.10
CA THR A 131 3.04 -5.36 -10.76
C THR A 131 2.64 -4.03 -10.10
N ILE A 132 3.29 -3.68 -9.00
CA ILE A 132 3.02 -2.46 -8.22
C ILE A 132 4.30 -1.68 -7.94
N GLU A 133 4.24 -0.35 -7.99
CA GLU A 133 5.29 0.56 -7.49
C GLU A 133 4.99 0.92 -6.04
N LEU A 134 5.95 0.70 -5.14
CA LEU A 134 5.82 1.00 -3.72
C LEU A 134 6.70 2.19 -3.33
N PRO A 135 6.11 3.30 -2.86
CA PRO A 135 6.89 4.41 -2.31
C PRO A 135 7.46 4.03 -0.94
N LEU A 136 8.80 3.99 -0.83
CA LEU A 136 9.51 3.55 0.39
C LEU A 136 9.40 4.55 1.55
N GLU A 137 9.07 5.80 1.28
CA GLU A 137 8.81 6.80 2.32
C GLU A 137 7.54 6.51 3.15
N VAL A 138 6.69 5.58 2.70
CA VAL A 138 5.43 5.24 3.36
C VAL A 138 5.64 4.10 4.35
N ARG A 139 5.16 4.28 5.59
CA ARG A 139 5.24 3.23 6.61
C ARG A 139 4.59 1.93 6.12
N THR A 140 5.27 0.81 6.37
CA THR A 140 4.87 -0.54 5.95
C THR A 140 3.41 -0.87 6.23
N ALA A 141 2.87 -0.47 7.39
CA ALA A 141 1.46 -0.71 7.74
C ALA A 141 0.48 -0.05 6.76
N HIS A 142 0.77 1.16 6.29
CA HIS A 142 -0.05 1.85 5.30
C HIS A 142 0.11 1.23 3.90
N LEU A 143 1.34 0.84 3.54
CA LEU A 143 1.58 0.10 2.30
C LEU A 143 0.76 -1.19 2.26
N LEU A 144 0.78 -2.00 3.32
CA LEU A 144 0.01 -3.23 3.40
C LEU A 144 -1.51 -3.00 3.33
N SER A 145 -2.01 -1.95 3.98
CA SER A 145 -3.44 -1.57 3.89
C SER A 145 -3.83 -1.25 2.45
N HIS A 146 -3.02 -0.45 1.76
CA HIS A 146 -3.26 -0.10 0.36
C HIS A 146 -3.12 -1.31 -0.58
N ILE A 147 -2.12 -2.18 -0.38
CA ILE A 147 -1.96 -3.41 -1.17
C ILE A 147 -3.20 -4.29 -1.03
N ARG A 148 -3.75 -4.46 0.18
CA ARG A 148 -5.00 -5.21 0.38
C ARG A 148 -6.17 -4.61 -0.39
N LYS A 149 -6.27 -3.28 -0.43
CA LYS A 149 -7.29 -2.57 -1.22
C LYS A 149 -7.11 -2.85 -2.71
N VAL A 150 -5.89 -2.69 -3.23
CA VAL A 150 -5.56 -3.01 -4.63
C VAL A 150 -5.93 -4.47 -4.94
N LEU A 151 -5.53 -5.43 -4.11
CA LEU A 151 -5.88 -6.83 -4.32
C LEU A 151 -7.40 -7.08 -4.34
N LYS A 152 -8.18 -6.33 -3.56
CA LYS A 152 -9.65 -6.39 -3.59
C LYS A 152 -10.21 -5.86 -4.90
N ASP A 153 -9.65 -4.77 -5.43
CA ASP A 153 -10.08 -4.17 -6.70
C ASP A 153 -9.79 -5.12 -7.89
N TYR A 154 -8.76 -5.96 -7.78
CA TYR A 154 -8.40 -6.98 -8.78
C TYR A 154 -8.88 -8.41 -8.44
N ASP A 155 -9.86 -8.57 -7.54
CA ASP A 155 -10.33 -9.89 -7.06
C ASP A 155 -10.82 -10.81 -8.19
N ALA A 156 -11.54 -10.27 -9.18
CA ALA A 156 -12.01 -11.05 -10.32
C ALA A 156 -10.86 -11.66 -11.15
N ARG A 157 -9.81 -10.87 -11.40
CA ARG A 157 -8.60 -11.32 -12.10
C ARG A 157 -7.84 -12.37 -11.27
N ALA A 158 -7.75 -12.16 -9.95
CA ALA A 158 -7.15 -13.12 -9.04
C ALA A 158 -7.92 -14.45 -9.01
N LYS A 159 -9.26 -14.41 -9.01
CA LYS A 159 -10.11 -15.61 -9.11
C LYS A 159 -9.92 -16.34 -10.43
N ALA A 160 -9.86 -15.62 -11.56
CA ALA A 160 -9.60 -16.22 -12.87
C ALA A 160 -8.24 -16.93 -12.90
N ALA A 161 -7.18 -16.29 -12.39
CA ALA A 161 -5.85 -16.88 -12.28
C ALA A 161 -5.84 -18.16 -11.42
N LYS A 162 -6.56 -18.16 -10.29
CA LYS A 162 -6.66 -19.34 -9.38
C LYS A 162 -7.40 -20.53 -9.99
N ARG A 163 -8.22 -20.33 -11.02
CA ARG A 163 -8.95 -21.42 -11.69
C ARG A 163 -8.08 -22.23 -12.65
N ILE A 164 -6.93 -21.70 -13.04
CA ILE A 164 -6.02 -22.36 -13.97
C ILE A 164 -5.16 -23.35 -13.18
N SER A 165 -5.41 -24.64 -13.38
CA SER A 165 -4.56 -25.68 -12.81
C SER A 165 -3.19 -25.67 -13.47
N ARG A 166 -2.14 -25.60 -12.67
CA ARG A 166 -0.73 -25.73 -13.10
C ARG A 166 -0.12 -27.05 -12.60
N ALA A 167 -0.96 -28.00 -12.19
CA ALA A 167 -0.51 -29.32 -11.77
C ALA A 167 0.09 -30.09 -12.96
N LYS A 168 1.03 -30.99 -12.68
CA LYS A 168 1.59 -31.89 -13.70
C LYS A 168 0.52 -32.77 -14.36
N TYR A 169 -0.51 -33.13 -13.60
CA TYR A 169 -1.68 -33.89 -14.06
C TYR A 169 -2.96 -33.12 -13.68
N PRO A 170 -3.41 -32.16 -14.51
CA PRO A 170 -4.62 -31.41 -14.21
C PRO A 170 -5.86 -32.29 -14.41
N VAL A 171 -6.84 -32.16 -13.51
CA VAL A 171 -8.15 -32.78 -13.71
C VAL A 171 -8.88 -32.03 -14.82
N ALA A 172 -9.29 -32.72 -15.87
CA ALA A 172 -9.87 -32.11 -17.08
C ALA A 172 -11.19 -31.36 -16.81
N THR A 173 -12.01 -31.86 -15.90
CA THR A 173 -13.29 -31.25 -15.51
C THR A 173 -13.63 -31.57 -14.06
N LYS A 174 -14.70 -31.00 -13.51
CA LYS A 174 -15.19 -31.35 -12.17
C LYS A 174 -15.62 -32.83 -12.17
N PRO A 175 -14.96 -33.71 -11.40
CA PRO A 175 -15.28 -35.13 -11.40
C PRO A 175 -16.59 -35.40 -10.64
N VAL A 176 -17.33 -36.41 -11.10
CA VAL A 176 -18.46 -36.98 -10.37
C VAL A 176 -17.92 -38.14 -9.53
N LEU A 177 -17.70 -37.89 -8.24
CA LEU A 177 -17.03 -38.85 -7.35
C LEU A 177 -17.83 -40.15 -7.19
N THR A 178 -19.16 -40.08 -7.20
CA THR A 178 -20.03 -41.26 -7.15
C THR A 178 -19.80 -42.18 -8.34
N SER A 179 -19.75 -41.63 -9.55
CA SER A 179 -19.47 -42.40 -10.76
C SER A 179 -18.06 -43.00 -10.76
N LEU A 180 -17.05 -42.24 -10.31
CA LEU A 180 -15.68 -42.77 -10.20
C LEU A 180 -15.59 -43.92 -9.19
N HIS A 181 -16.27 -43.77 -8.04
CA HIS A 181 -16.33 -44.81 -7.02
C HIS A 181 -17.05 -46.07 -7.53
N GLN A 182 -18.23 -45.91 -8.15
CA GLN A 182 -18.98 -46.99 -8.79
C GLN A 182 -18.12 -47.77 -9.79
N HIS A 183 -17.42 -47.06 -10.67
CA HIS A 183 -16.53 -47.71 -11.64
C HIS A 183 -15.41 -48.49 -10.95
N LEU A 184 -14.81 -47.95 -9.88
CA LEU A 184 -13.73 -48.63 -9.17
C LEU A 184 -14.21 -49.91 -8.48
N VAL A 185 -15.35 -49.86 -7.78
CA VAL A 185 -15.93 -51.04 -7.10
C VAL A 185 -16.29 -52.14 -8.11
N VAL A 186 -16.94 -51.78 -9.22
CA VAL A 186 -17.29 -52.74 -10.29
C VAL A 186 -16.02 -53.30 -10.95
N TRP A 187 -15.01 -52.46 -11.18
CA TRP A 187 -13.72 -52.88 -11.75
C TRP A 187 -13.00 -53.89 -10.86
N ASP A 188 -12.88 -53.61 -9.57
CA ASP A 188 -12.21 -54.49 -8.61
C ASP A 188 -12.93 -55.84 -8.51
N ALA A 189 -14.27 -55.84 -8.51
CA ALA A 189 -15.06 -57.07 -8.53
C ALA A 189 -14.90 -57.87 -9.83
N GLN A 190 -14.75 -57.20 -10.98
CA GLN A 190 -14.48 -57.83 -12.27
C GLN A 190 -13.09 -58.46 -12.32
N GLN A 191 -12.08 -57.79 -11.76
CA GLN A 191 -10.72 -58.34 -11.63
C GLN A 191 -10.69 -59.57 -10.70
N ALA A 192 -11.44 -59.54 -9.60
CA ALA A 192 -11.55 -60.67 -8.68
C ALA A 192 -12.35 -61.85 -9.28
N ASN A 193 -13.31 -61.58 -10.17
CA ASN A 193 -14.25 -62.58 -10.70
C ASN A 193 -14.40 -62.53 -12.24
N PRO A 194 -13.35 -62.89 -13.01
CA PRO A 194 -13.33 -62.69 -14.46
C PRO A 194 -14.31 -63.57 -15.26
N LYS A 195 -14.94 -64.58 -14.63
CA LYS A 195 -15.90 -65.49 -15.28
C LYS A 195 -17.37 -65.18 -14.97
N LEU A 196 -17.64 -64.30 -14.00
CA LEU A 196 -19.01 -63.94 -13.64
C LEU A 196 -19.67 -63.14 -14.76
N LYS A 197 -20.97 -63.35 -14.95
CA LYS A 197 -21.79 -62.52 -15.84
C LYS A 197 -22.09 -61.19 -15.15
N LEU A 198 -22.39 -60.17 -15.95
CA LEU A 198 -22.59 -58.80 -15.45
C LEU A 198 -23.70 -58.67 -14.39
N HIS A 199 -24.77 -59.47 -14.49
CA HIS A 199 -25.86 -59.45 -13.49
C HIS A 199 -25.43 -60.07 -12.16
N GLU A 200 -24.69 -61.19 -12.19
CA GLU A 200 -24.13 -61.82 -10.99
C GLU A 200 -23.12 -60.90 -10.29
N LEU A 201 -22.38 -60.13 -11.09
CA LEU A 201 -21.45 -59.12 -10.59
C LEU A 201 -22.18 -57.93 -9.96
N TYR A 202 -23.31 -57.49 -10.54
CA TYR A 202 -24.19 -56.49 -9.95
C TYR A 202 -24.73 -56.96 -8.59
N ASP A 203 -25.25 -58.20 -8.49
CA ASP A 203 -25.80 -58.74 -7.25
C ASP A 203 -24.76 -58.73 -6.12
N LEU A 204 -23.48 -58.95 -6.44
CA LEU A 204 -22.37 -58.89 -5.50
C LEU A 204 -22.08 -57.47 -4.98
N VAL A 205 -22.08 -56.46 -5.86
CA VAL A 205 -21.51 -55.14 -5.55
C VAL A 205 -22.51 -54.00 -5.43
N HIS A 206 -23.78 -54.19 -5.78
CA HIS A 206 -24.75 -53.10 -5.89
C HIS A 206 -24.89 -52.25 -4.62
N VAL A 207 -24.84 -52.87 -3.43
CA VAL A 207 -24.90 -52.16 -2.14
C VAL A 207 -23.66 -51.29 -1.92
N GLU A 208 -22.47 -51.84 -2.16
CA GLU A 208 -21.19 -51.13 -1.96
C GLU A 208 -20.99 -50.02 -3.00
N ALA A 209 -21.30 -50.31 -4.27
CA ALA A 209 -21.23 -49.35 -5.35
C ALA A 209 -22.38 -48.31 -5.30
N GLY A 210 -23.42 -48.52 -4.48
CA GLY A 210 -24.62 -47.68 -4.46
C GLY A 210 -25.32 -47.66 -5.83
N LEU A 211 -25.40 -48.82 -6.48
CA LEU A 211 -26.14 -49.02 -7.73
C LEU A 211 -27.56 -49.48 -7.38
N TYR A 212 -28.54 -48.86 -8.01
CA TYR A 212 -29.96 -49.19 -7.81
C TYR A 212 -30.62 -49.35 -9.17
N VAL A 213 -31.42 -50.41 -9.34
CA VAL A 213 -32.27 -50.60 -10.50
C VAL A 213 -33.67 -50.12 -10.13
N SER A 214 -34.22 -49.18 -10.89
CA SER A 214 -35.62 -48.77 -10.74
C SER A 214 -36.52 -49.88 -11.27
N GLU A 215 -37.32 -50.48 -10.41
CA GLU A 215 -38.40 -51.38 -10.83
C GLU A 215 -39.49 -50.55 -11.53
N SER A 216 -39.38 -50.38 -12.84
CA SER A 216 -40.53 -49.98 -13.68
C SER A 216 -41.19 -51.27 -14.14
N VAL A 217 -42.10 -51.79 -13.31
CA VAL A 217 -42.95 -52.94 -13.66
C VAL A 217 -44.38 -52.43 -13.82
N GLU A 218 -44.66 -51.74 -14.93
CA GLU A 218 -46.01 -51.71 -15.49
C GLU A 218 -45.85 -51.78 -17.01
N GLY A 219 -46.22 -52.94 -17.57
CA GLY A 219 -46.42 -53.16 -19.00
C GLY A 219 -47.87 -52.95 -19.37
#